data_AF-A0A7C8PN45-F1
#
_entry.id   AF-A0A7C8PN45-F1
#
_cell.length_a   1.000
_cell.length_b   1.000
_cell.length_c   1.000
_cell.angle_alpha   90.00
_cell.angle_beta   90.00
_cell.angle_gamma   90.00
#
_symmetry.space_group_name_H-M   'P 1'
#
loop_
_entity.id
_entity.type
_entity.pdbx_description
1 polymer ?
#
loop_
_entity_poly.entity_id
_entity_poly.type
_entity_poly.pdbx_seq_one_letter_code
_entity_poly.pdbx_strand_id
1 'polypeptide(L)'
;MASQQSPPSVPSSEDAKLSAKEIKYRDSLITQISTLESQLESLNSQVSSITEKLENPPKATIKQHIKLLHDFNEIRDVGLHLIGMIADERGVGLKEVLGEFGVTEKD
;
A
#
# COMPACT_ATOMS: atom_id res chain seq x y z
N MET A 1 -10.99 -53.89 -51.86
CA MET A 1 -9.71 -53.21 -52.13
C MET A 1 -9.68 -51.92 -51.31
N ALA A 2 -8.60 -51.76 -50.54
CA ALA A 2 -8.06 -50.54 -49.93
C ALA A 2 -8.91 -49.74 -48.91
N SER A 3 -8.83 -50.14 -47.64
CA SER A 3 -8.88 -49.21 -46.50
C SER A 3 -7.54 -48.45 -46.44
N GLN A 4 -7.56 -47.12 -46.56
CA GLN A 4 -6.39 -46.28 -46.29
C GLN A 4 -6.41 -45.85 -44.81
N GLN A 5 -5.52 -46.46 -44.03
CA GLN A 5 -5.11 -45.97 -42.72
C GLN A 5 -4.00 -44.93 -42.92
N SER A 6 -4.19 -43.74 -42.33
CA SER A 6 -3.15 -42.73 -42.16
C SER A 6 -2.01 -43.29 -41.29
N PRO A 7 -0.73 -43.09 -41.66
CA PRO A 7 0.38 -43.51 -40.81
C PRO A 7 0.55 -42.57 -39.60
N PRO A 8 0.96 -43.11 -38.42
CA PRO A 8 1.27 -42.30 -37.25
C PRO A 8 2.61 -41.58 -37.49
N SER A 9 2.56 -40.26 -37.61
CA SER A 9 3.77 -39.44 -37.73
C SER A 9 4.40 -39.30 -36.35
N VAL A 10 5.35 -40.20 -36.10
CA VAL A 10 6.60 -40.08 -35.33
C VAL A 10 6.62 -38.98 -34.25
N PRO A 11 6.79 -39.31 -32.95
CA PRO A 11 7.02 -38.31 -31.93
C PRO A 11 8.36 -37.61 -32.20
N SER A 12 8.31 -36.28 -32.32
CA SER A 12 9.46 -35.39 -32.47
C SER A 12 10.56 -35.74 -31.47
N SER A 13 11.71 -36.15 -32.01
CA SER A 13 12.91 -36.55 -31.25
C SER A 13 13.93 -35.41 -31.13
N GLU A 14 13.46 -34.15 -31.12
CA GLU A 14 14.32 -32.97 -30.93
C GLU A 14 14.47 -32.52 -29.46
N ASP A 15 13.73 -33.13 -28.52
CA ASP A 15 13.80 -32.79 -27.08
C ASP A 15 14.98 -33.46 -26.33
N ALA A 16 15.74 -34.35 -26.97
CA ALA A 16 16.62 -35.28 -26.25
C ALA A 16 18.04 -34.76 -25.92
N LYS A 17 18.40 -33.50 -26.24
CA LYS A 17 19.74 -32.98 -25.92
C LYS A 17 19.75 -31.50 -25.53
N LEU A 18 19.00 -31.12 -24.49
CA LEU A 18 19.38 -29.92 -23.73
C LEU A 18 20.65 -30.23 -22.93
N SER A 19 21.63 -29.32 -22.98
CA SER A 19 22.82 -29.37 -22.15
C SER A 19 22.40 -29.44 -20.67
N ALA A 20 23.12 -30.23 -19.86
CA ALA A 20 22.89 -30.30 -18.41
C ALA A 20 22.87 -28.92 -17.73
N LYS A 21 23.53 -27.91 -18.34
CA LYS A 21 23.50 -26.51 -17.92
C LYS A 21 22.14 -25.83 -18.17
N GLU A 22 21.51 -26.11 -19.31
CA GLU A 22 20.20 -25.56 -19.69
C GLU A 22 19.08 -26.19 -18.87
N ILE A 23 19.17 -27.49 -18.58
CA ILE A 23 18.24 -28.18 -17.68
C ILE A 23 18.34 -27.59 -16.27
N LYS A 24 19.54 -27.46 -15.70
CA LYS A 24 19.75 -26.84 -14.39
C LYS A 24 19.23 -25.39 -14.34
N TYR A 25 19.43 -24.63 -15.41
CA TYR A 25 18.95 -23.25 -15.49
C TYR A 25 17.42 -23.20 -15.56
N ARG A 26 16.80 -24.06 -16.36
CA ARG A 26 15.34 -24.23 -16.41
C ARG A 26 14.78 -24.61 -15.05
N ASP A 27 15.36 -25.60 -14.37
CA ASP A 27 14.91 -26.04 -13.05
C ASP A 27 15.06 -24.94 -11.99
N SER A 28 16.15 -24.16 -12.07
CA SER A 28 16.34 -22.98 -11.22
C SER A 28 15.26 -21.93 -11.47
N LEU A 29 14.92 -21.65 -12.73
CA LEU A 29 13.86 -20.70 -13.07
C LEU A 29 12.48 -21.18 -12.61
N ILE A 30 12.17 -22.47 -12.78
CA ILE A 30 10.92 -23.08 -12.30
C ILE A 30 10.83 -22.96 -10.78
N THR A 31 11.93 -23.21 -10.06
CA THR A 31 11.98 -23.06 -8.60
C THR A 31 11.75 -21.61 -8.18
N GLN A 32 12.33 -20.64 -8.90
CA GLN A 32 12.11 -19.22 -8.64
C GLN A 32 10.67 -18.80 -8.91
N ILE A 33 10.07 -19.25 -10.01
CA ILE A 33 8.66 -18.99 -10.33
C ILE A 33 7.77 -19.55 -9.22
N SER A 34 7.95 -20.82 -8.83
CA SER A 34 7.18 -21.43 -7.75
C SER A 34 7.33 -20.69 -6.42
N THR A 35 8.54 -20.23 -6.10
CA THR A 35 8.79 -19.42 -4.91
C THR A 35 8.06 -18.09 -4.98
N LEU A 36 8.13 -17.38 -6.11
CA LEU A 36 7.45 -16.11 -6.33
C LEU A 36 5.93 -16.26 -6.29
N GLU A 37 5.38 -17.34 -6.85
CA GLU A 37 3.95 -17.66 -6.77
C GLU A 37 3.51 -17.87 -5.31
N SER A 38 4.29 -18.60 -4.51
CA SER A 38 4.01 -18.79 -3.08
C SER A 38 4.06 -17.47 -2.29
N GLN A 39 4.97 -16.56 -2.66
CA GLN A 39 5.09 -15.24 -2.05
C GLN A 39 3.90 -14.36 -2.42
N LEU A 40 3.45 -14.39 -3.67
CA LEU A 40 2.25 -13.69 -4.12
C LEU A 40 1.01 -14.17 -3.38
N GLU A 41 0.84 -15.48 -3.22
CA GLU A 41 -0.30 -16.06 -2.50
C GLU A 41 -0.29 -15.65 -1.02
N SER A 42 0.86 -15.76 -0.35
CA SER A 42 1.03 -15.28 1.03
C SER A 42 0.72 -13.79 1.16
N LEU A 43 1.24 -12.95 0.27
CA LEU A 43 1.02 -11.51 0.33
C LEU A 43 -0.43 -11.14 0.05
N ASN A 44 -1.09 -11.80 -0.90
CA ASN A 44 -2.52 -11.62 -1.17
C ASN A 44 -3.38 -12.01 0.03
N SER A 45 -3.05 -13.12 0.71
CA SER A 45 -3.75 -13.53 1.94
C SER A 45 -3.62 -12.48 3.05
N GLN A 46 -2.41 -11.90 3.21
CA GLN A 46 -2.17 -10.83 4.18
C GLN A 46 -2.95 -9.57 3.83
N VAL A 47 -2.93 -9.15 2.55
CA VAL A 47 -3.72 -8.00 2.07
C VAL A 47 -5.21 -8.21 2.32
N SER A 48 -5.75 -9.40 2.06
CA SER A 48 -7.16 -9.73 2.34
C SER A 48 -7.46 -9.60 3.83
N SER A 49 -6.65 -10.22 4.69
CA SER A 49 -6.84 -10.20 6.14
C SER A 49 -6.76 -8.79 6.75
N ILE A 50 -5.94 -7.90 6.17
CA ILE A 50 -5.81 -6.51 6.59
C ILE A 50 -7.00 -5.70 6.07
N THR A 51 -7.40 -5.91 4.82
CA THR A 51 -8.53 -5.23 4.19
C THR A 51 -9.84 -5.57 4.89
N GLU A 52 -10.04 -6.81 5.35
CA GLU A 52 -11.21 -7.21 6.15
C GLU A 52 -11.29 -6.49 7.50
N LYS A 53 -10.16 -6.13 8.10
CA LYS A 53 -10.11 -5.37 9.36
C LYS A 53 -10.37 -3.88 9.17
N LEU A 54 -10.37 -3.39 7.93
CA LEU A 54 -10.56 -1.99 7.60
C LEU A 54 -12.04 -1.75 7.28
N GLU A 55 -12.70 -0.90 8.08
CA GLU A 55 -14.09 -0.49 7.85
C GLU A 55 -14.25 0.37 6.58
N ASN A 56 -13.20 1.10 6.20
CA ASN A 56 -13.17 2.01 5.07
C ASN A 56 -11.94 1.76 4.19
N PRO A 57 -12.00 2.08 2.89
CA PRO A 57 -10.87 1.89 1.98
C PRO A 57 -9.64 2.65 2.50
N PRO A 58 -8.50 1.96 2.73
CA PRO A 58 -7.38 2.51 3.50
C PRO A 58 -6.81 3.79 2.90
N LYS A 59 -6.74 3.87 1.57
CA LYS A 59 -6.26 5.06 0.86
C LYS A 59 -7.14 6.28 1.08
N ALA A 60 -8.47 6.10 1.11
CA ALA A 60 -9.40 7.19 1.32
C ALA A 60 -9.35 7.68 2.77
N THR A 61 -9.32 6.75 3.73
CA THR A 61 -9.21 7.05 5.17
C THR A 61 -7.95 7.85 5.47
N ILE A 62 -6.79 7.39 4.98
CA ILE A 62 -5.51 8.09 5.18
C ILE A 62 -5.57 9.49 4.57
N LYS A 63 -6.06 9.63 3.34
CA LYS A 63 -6.18 10.94 2.67
C LYS A 63 -7.09 11.89 3.45
N GLN A 64 -8.22 11.40 3.96
CA GLN A 64 -9.14 12.19 4.77
C GLN A 64 -8.50 12.60 6.10
N HIS A 65 -7.80 11.70 6.78
CA HIS A 65 -7.12 12.02 8.05
C HIS A 65 -5.98 13.03 7.86
N ILE A 66 -5.18 12.90 6.79
CA ILE A 66 -4.15 13.88 6.44
C ILE A 66 -4.79 15.25 6.22
N LYS A 67 -5.90 15.30 5.47
CA LYS A 67 -6.61 16.56 5.22
C LYS A 67 -7.12 17.17 6.52
N LEU A 68 -7.82 16.40 7.36
CA LEU A 68 -8.35 16.90 8.64
C LEU A 68 -7.25 17.43 9.55
N LEU A 69 -6.10 16.74 9.61
CA LEU A 69 -4.97 17.18 10.42
C LEU A 69 -4.34 18.48 9.88
N HIS A 70 -4.22 18.60 8.56
CA HIS A 70 -3.76 19.84 7.93
C HIS A 70 -4.72 20.99 8.19
N ASP A 71 -6.02 20.80 7.91
CA ASP A 71 -7.07 21.80 8.10
C ASP A 71 -7.12 22.26 9.57
N PHE A 72 -6.98 21.32 10.53
CA PHE A 72 -6.91 21.61 11.96
C PHE A 72 -5.67 22.42 12.34
N ASN A 73 -4.48 22.02 11.88
CA ASN A 73 -3.26 22.76 12.18
C ASN A 73 -3.32 24.18 11.60
N GLU A 74 -3.83 24.33 10.37
CA GLU A 74 -3.95 25.63 9.72
C GLU A 74 -4.88 26.57 10.50
N ILE A 75 -6.08 26.10 10.88
CA ILE A 75 -7.01 26.94 11.65
C ILE A 75 -6.47 27.27 13.04
N ARG A 76 -5.81 26.32 13.71
CA ARG A 76 -5.19 26.55 15.02
C ARG A 76 -4.08 27.59 14.93
N ASP A 77 -3.22 27.50 13.93
CA ASP A 77 -2.09 28.42 13.77
C ASP A 77 -2.57 29.84 13.45
N VAL A 78 -3.60 29.99 12.60
CA VAL A 78 -4.26 31.28 12.35
C VAL A 78 -4.91 31.82 13.63
N GLY A 79 -5.62 30.96 14.37
CA GLY A 79 -6.27 31.34 15.63
C GLY A 79 -5.26 31.83 16.68
N LEU A 80 -4.19 31.07 16.90
CA LEU A 80 -3.11 31.45 17.82
C LEU A 80 -2.40 32.73 17.38
N HIS A 81 -2.19 32.93 16.08
CA HIS A 81 -1.62 34.16 15.56
C HIS A 81 -2.51 35.39 15.86
N LEU A 82 -3.82 35.27 15.61
CA LEU A 82 -4.78 36.33 15.93
C LEU A 82 -4.84 36.62 17.43
N ILE A 83 -4.87 35.57 18.26
CA ILE A 83 -4.88 35.69 19.72
C ILE A 83 -3.59 36.33 20.23
N GLY A 84 -2.44 36.00 19.62
CA GLY A 84 -1.16 36.65 19.92
C GLY A 84 -1.21 38.16 19.68
N MET A 85 -1.77 38.59 18.54
CA MET A 85 -1.93 40.02 18.26
C MET A 85 -2.87 40.72 19.27
N ILE A 86 -3.94 40.06 19.68
CA ILE A 86 -4.86 40.60 20.71
C ILE A 86 -4.17 40.71 22.07
N ALA A 87 -3.36 39.71 22.43
CA ALA A 87 -2.58 39.69 23.66
C ALA A 87 -1.56 40.84 23.67
N ASP A 88 -0.86 41.07 22.55
CA ASP A 88 0.09 42.16 22.38
C ASP A 88 -0.59 43.54 22.48
N GLU A 89 -1.76 43.72 21.86
CA GLU A 89 -2.53 44.98 21.93
C GLU A 89 -3.00 45.27 23.36
N ARG A 90 -3.40 44.24 24.11
CA ARG A 90 -3.88 44.35 25.50
C ARG A 90 -2.75 44.37 26.53
N GLY A 91 -1.53 44.01 26.16
CA GLY A 91 -0.39 43.88 27.07
C GLY A 91 -0.53 42.72 28.07
N VAL A 92 -1.31 41.69 27.74
CA VAL A 92 -1.56 40.52 28.61
C VAL A 92 -0.91 39.26 28.02
N GLY A 93 -0.76 38.20 28.81
CA GLY A 93 -0.17 36.95 28.32
C GLY A 93 -1.11 36.19 27.39
N LEU A 94 -0.55 35.51 26.38
CA LEU A 94 -1.30 34.65 25.44
C LEU A 94 -2.23 33.64 26.15
N LYS A 95 -1.79 33.08 27.28
CA LYS A 95 -2.55 32.11 28.07
C LYS A 95 -3.80 32.70 28.73
N GLU A 96 -3.75 33.98 29.12
CA GLU A 96 -4.89 34.68 29.70
C GLU A 96 -5.98 34.89 28.66
N VAL A 97 -5.59 35.33 27.45
CA VAL A 97 -6.51 35.52 26.33
C VAL A 97 -7.09 34.18 25.85
N LEU A 98 -6.27 33.13 25.72
CA LEU A 98 -6.76 31.76 25.41
C LEU A 98 -7.82 31.29 26.41
N GLY A 99 -7.59 31.53 27.71
CA GLY A 99 -8.53 31.21 28.77
C GLY A 99 -9.86 31.97 28.68
N GLU A 100 -9.84 33.25 28.26
CA GLU A 100 -11.05 34.03 27.99
C GLU A 100 -11.88 33.47 26.84
N PHE A 101 -11.22 32.94 25.80
CA PHE A 101 -11.87 32.34 24.64
C PHE A 101 -12.24 30.85 24.85
N GLY A 102 -11.98 30.30 26.04
CA GLY A 102 -12.34 28.93 26.39
C GLY A 102 -11.53 27.85 25.67
N VAL A 103 -10.35 28.19 25.15
CA VAL A 103 -9.44 27.26 24.47
C VAL A 103 -8.29 26.92 25.40
N THR A 104 -7.96 25.64 25.57
CA THR A 104 -6.79 25.23 26.35
C THR A 104 -5.62 24.83 25.44
N GLU A 105 -4.39 24.85 25.95
CA GLU A 105 -3.18 24.43 25.20
C GLU A 105 -3.23 22.97 24.70
N LYS A 106 -4.25 22.18 25.10
CA LYS A 106 -4.45 20.79 24.70
C LYS A 106 -5.49 20.59 23.60
N ASP A 107 -6.23 21.64 23.24
CA ASP A 107 -7.29 21.62 22.23
C ASP A 107 -6.81 22.18 20.88
#